data_AF-A0A2S7USY6-F1
#
_entry.id   AF-A0A2S7USY6-F1
#
_cell.length_a   1.000
_cell.length_b   1.000
_cell.length_c   1.000
_cell.angle_alpha   90.00
_cell.angle_beta   90.00
_cell.angle_gamma   90.00
#
_symmetry.space_group_name_H-M   'P 1'
#
loop_
_entity.id
_entity.type
_entity.pdbx_description
1 polymer ?
#
loop_
_entity_poly.entity_id
_entity_poly.type
_entity_poly.pdbx_seq_one_letter_code
_entity_poly.pdbx_strand_id
1 'polypeptide(L)' 'MGIKFWFVRALKVFLGVAALLFIVELLKQHSVQEALIFACTWSLITTIVFICSRLYQSRKGVECALCNDIPDKSDKNT' A
#
# COMPACT_ATOMS: atom_id res chain seq x y z
N MET A 1 -1.44 -10.05 -12.88
CA MET A 1 -0.60 -8.82 -12.79
C MET A 1 0.84 -9.19 -12.49
N GLY A 2 1.80 -8.49 -13.09
CA GLY A 2 3.23 -8.70 -12.85
C GLY A 2 3.72 -8.12 -11.52
N ILE A 3 4.89 -8.57 -11.06
CA ILE A 3 5.53 -8.12 -9.80
C ILE A 3 5.73 -6.60 -9.75
N LYS A 4 6.04 -5.98 -10.90
CA LYS A 4 6.23 -4.52 -11.02
C LYS A 4 5.00 -3.72 -10.60
N PHE A 5 3.79 -4.19 -10.93
CA PHE A 5 2.54 -3.52 -10.55
C PHE A 5 2.37 -3.48 -9.03
N TRP A 6 2.59 -4.62 -8.38
CA TRP A 6 2.49 -4.75 -6.92
C TRP A 6 3.55 -3.92 -6.20
N PHE A 7 4.77 -3.84 -6.75
CA PHE A 7 5.84 -3.02 -6.18
C PHE A 7 5.51 -1.51 -6.24
N VAL A 8 5.06 -1.01 -7.40
CA VAL A 8 4.67 0.40 -7.55
C VAL A 8 3.51 0.73 -6.61
N ARG A 9 2.55 -0.19 -6.45
CA ARG A 9 1.43 0.00 -5.53
C ARG A 9 1.86 0.03 -4.07
N ALA A 10 2.73 -0.90 -3.67
CA ALA A 10 3.29 -0.95 -2.32
C ALA A 10 4.04 0.36 -2.00
N LEU A 11 4.84 0.87 -2.95
CA LEU A 11 5.57 2.12 -2.78
C LEU A 11 4.63 3.32 -2.59
N LYS A 12 3.56 3.43 -3.39
CA LYS A 12 2.56 4.51 -3.24
C LYS A 12 1.86 4.47 -1.89
N VAL A 13 1.46 3.28 -1.42
CA VAL A 13 0.82 3.10 -0.12
C VAL A 13 1.80 3.44 1.02
N PHE A 14 3.02 2.93 0.94
CA PHE A 14 4.07 3.21 1.91
C PHE A 14 4.32 4.71 2.07
N LEU A 15 4.56 5.42 0.97
CA LEU A 15 4.83 6.87 1.00
C LEU A 15 3.64 7.67 1.54
N GLY A 16 2.41 7.31 1.15
CA GLY A 16 1.21 7.99 1.65
C GLY A 16 1.01 7.81 3.16
N VAL A 17 1.15 6.57 3.67
CA VAL A 17 1.01 6.28 5.10
C VAL A 17 2.18 6.87 5.90
N ALA A 18 3.41 6.77 5.38
CA ALA A 18 4.59 7.35 6.04
C ALA A 18 4.48 8.86 6.19
N ALA A 19 4.08 9.57 5.12
CA ALA A 19 3.88 11.01 5.17
C ALA A 19 2.80 11.40 6.19
N LEU A 20 1.67 10.68 6.21
CA LEU A 20 0.59 10.92 7.16
C LEU A 20 1.07 10.74 8.61
N LEU A 21 1.72 9.61 8.92
CA LEU A 21 2.20 9.32 10.27
C LEU A 21 3.31 10.27 10.71
N PHE A 22 4.19 10.67 9.79
CA PHE A 22 5.24 11.64 10.06
C PHE A 22 4.65 13.01 10.44
N ILE A 23 3.66 13.50 9.68
CA ILE A 23 2.95 14.75 10.01
C ILE A 23 2.29 14.65 11.39
N VAL A 24 1.64 13.52 11.70
CA VAL A 24 1.01 13.30 13.00
C VAL A 24 2.03 13.35 14.15
N GLU A 25 3.21 12.76 13.99
CA GLU A 25 4.24 12.81 15.03
C GLU A 25 4.90 14.18 15.19
N LEU A 26 5.06 14.93 14.09
CA LEU A 26 5.50 16.32 14.19
C LEU A 26 4.49 17.19 14.95
N LEU A 27 3.19 16.97 14.74
CA LEU A 27 2.14 17.69 15.48
C LEU A 27 2.14 17.37 16.98
N LYS A 28 2.59 16.17 17.36
CA LYS A 28 2.76 15.77 18.75
C LYS A 28 4.04 16.32 19.41
N GLN A 29 4.80 17.17 18.72
CA GLN A 29 6.07 17.75 19.19
C GLN A 29 7.16 16.69 19.49
N HIS A 30 7.07 15.51 18.87
CA HIS A 30 8.17 14.54 18.92
C HIS A 30 9.38 15.03 18.12
N SER A 31 10.56 14.49 18.46
CA SER A 31 11.76 14.78 17.68
C SER A 31 11.65 14.25 16.25
N VAL A 32 12.28 14.91 15.30
CA VAL A 32 12.25 14.50 13.88
C VAL A 32 12.76 13.07 13.69
N GLN A 33 13.76 12.66 14.50
CA GLN A 33 14.31 11.31 14.46
C GLN A 33 13.29 10.26 14.94
N GLU A 34 12.60 10.52 16.06
CA GLU A 34 11.54 9.64 16.57
C GLU A 34 10.38 9.55 15.58
N ALA A 35 9.95 10.69 15.03
CA ALA A 35 8.88 10.75 14.04
C ALA A 35 9.21 9.93 12.78
N LEU A 36 10.45 9.98 12.30
CA LEU A 36 10.90 9.19 11.14
C LEU A 36 10.89 7.69 11.44
N ILE A 37 11.46 7.27 12.57
CA ILE A 37 11.50 5.84 12.94
C ILE A 37 10.07 5.32 13.08
N PHE A 38 9.22 6.05 13.80
CA PHE A 38 7.82 5.70 13.98
C PHE A 38 7.07 5.58 12.65
N ALA A 39 7.15 6.62 11.81
CA ALA A 39 6.45 6.66 10.53
C ALA A 39 6.93 5.54 9.61
N CYS A 40 8.24 5.29 9.51
CA CYS A 40 8.80 4.21 8.69
C CYS A 40 8.38 2.82 9.17
N THR A 41 8.47 2.53 10.47
CA THR A 41 8.10 1.22 11.01
C THR A 41 6.62 0.92 10.80
N TRP A 42 5.75 1.86 11.14
CA TRP A 42 4.30 1.66 11.04
C TRP A 42 3.79 1.69 9.60
N SER A 43 4.36 2.52 8.73
CA SER A 43 4.02 2.51 7.30
C SER A 43 4.46 1.21 6.62
N LEU A 44 5.60 0.63 7.00
CA LEU A 44 6.05 -0.67 6.49
C LEU A 44 5.06 -1.78 6.88
N ILE A 45 4.71 -1.88 8.16
CA ILE A 45 3.76 -2.89 8.67
C ILE A 45 2.40 -2.74 7.97
N THR A 46 1.88 -1.51 7.90
CA THR A 46 0.60 -1.22 7.26
C THR A 46 0.61 -1.60 5.78
N THR A 47 1.69 -1.29 5.07
CA THR A 47 1.85 -1.63 3.65
C THR A 47 1.87 -3.13 3.44
N ILE A 48 2.59 -3.88 4.29
CA ILE A 48 2.63 -5.36 4.22
C ILE A 48 1.22 -5.93 4.42
N VAL A 49 0.51 -5.51 5.46
CA VAL A 49 -0.86 -5.97 5.74
C VAL A 49 -1.80 -5.65 4.58
N PHE A 50 -1.72 -4.44 4.01
CA PHE A 50 -2.53 -4.03 2.88
C PHE A 50 -2.28 -4.87 1.63
N ILE A 51 -1.01 -5.06 1.26
CA ILE A 51 -0.62 -5.82 0.07
C ILE A 51 -0.98 -7.29 0.23
N CYS A 52 -0.69 -7.91 1.39
CA CYS A 52 -1.08 -9.30 1.66
C CYS A 52 -2.59 -9.50 1.60
N SER A 53 -3.37 -8.57 2.18
CA SER A 53 -4.83 -8.62 2.14
C SER A 53 -5.35 -8.53 0.70
N ARG A 54 -4.78 -7.63 -0.11
CA ARG A 54 -5.15 -7.47 -1.53
C ARG A 54 -4.74 -8.67 -2.38
N LEU A 55 -3.57 -9.25 -2.14
CA LEU A 55 -3.15 -10.49 -2.80
C LEU A 55 -4.11 -11.64 -2.46
N TYR A 56 -4.51 -11.78 -1.20
CA TYR A 56 -5.47 -12.80 -0.78
C TYR A 56 -6.84 -12.62 -1.44
N GLN A 57 -7.37 -11.40 -1.48
CA GLN A 57 -8.65 -11.08 -2.13
C GLN A 57 -8.59 -11.28 -3.65
N SER A 58 -7.49 -10.85 -4.29
CA SER A 58 -7.26 -11.05 -5.73
C SER A 58 -7.24 -12.54 -6.09
N ARG A 59 -6.61 -13.39 -5.26
CA ARG A 59 -6.64 -14.86 -5.43
C ARG A 59 -8.03 -15.46 -5.28
N LYS A 60 -8.93 -14.81 -4.54
CA LYS A 60 -10.34 -15.22 -4.38
C LYS A 60 -11.27 -14.63 -5.44
N GLY A 61 -10.75 -13.86 -6.40
CA GLY A 61 -11.56 -13.22 -7.44
C GLY A 61 -12.47 -12.11 -6.92
N VAL A 62 -12.18 -11.53 -5.75
CA VAL A 62 -12.92 -10.38 -5.24
C VAL A 62 -12.46 -9.15 -6.01
N GLU A 63 -13.33 -8.66 -6.88
CA GLU A 63 -13.07 -7.48 -7.68
C GLU A 63 -13.10 -6.21 -6.82
N CYS A 64 -12.12 -5.35 -7.04
CA CYS A 64 -12.10 -4.01 -6.48
C CYS A 64 -12.13 -3.03 -7.65
N ALA A 65 -13.26 -2.34 -7.82
CA ALA A 65 -13.47 -1.34 -8.88
C ALA A 65 -12.42 -0.21 -8.86
N LEU A 66 -11.90 0.11 -7.68
CA LEU A 66 -10.85 1.12 -7.50
C LEU A 66 -9.44 0.59 -7.81
N CYS A 67 -9.24 -0.73 -7.71
CA CYS A 67 -7.91 -1.32 -7.66
C CYS A 67 -7.44 -1.90 -9.00
N ASN A 68 -8.38 -2.26 -9.87
CA ASN A 68 -8.12 -2.88 -11.17
C ASN A 68 -7.10 -4.05 -11.11
N ASP A 69 -7.23 -4.88 -10.06
CA ASP A 69 -6.28 -5.95 -9.73
C ASP A 69 -6.51 -7.24 -10.52
N ILE A 70 -7.67 -7.36 -11.17
CA ILE A 70 -8.08 -8.49 -12.01
C ILE A 70 -8.12 -7.99 -13.46
N PRO A 71 -7.46 -8.69 -14.40
CA PRO A 71 -7.55 -8.32 -15.80
C PRO A 71 -9.00 -8.50 -16.28
N ASP A 72 -9.54 -7.47 -16.94
CA ASP A 72 -10.86 -7.54 -17.56
C ASP A 72 -10.93 -8.73 -18.52
N LYS A 73 -12.03 -9.47 -18.47
CA LYS A 73 -12.26 -10.67 -19.31
C LYS A 73 -12.32 -10.36 -20.81
N SER A 74 -12.29 -9.09 -21.21
CA SER A 74 -12.31 -8.63 -22.60
C SER A 74 -10.99 -8.84 -23.36
N ASP A 75 -9.88 -9.14 -22.67
CA ASP A 75 -8.55 -9.27 -23.30
C ASP A 75 -8.19 -10.70 -23.71
N LYS A 76 -9.19 -11.60 -23.81
CA LYS A 76 -9.03 -12.99 -24.27
C LYS A 76 -9.51 -13.25 -25.70
N ASN A 77 -9.96 -12.24 -26.42
CA ASN A 77 -10.41 -12.35 -27.81
C ASN A 77 -9.68 -11.33 -28.70
N THR A 78 -8.38 -11.52 -28.92
CA THR A 78 -7.69 -11.06 -30.14
C THR A 78 -6.58 -12.05 -30.46
#